data_AF-A0A818FPA3-F1
#
_entry.id   AF-A0A818FPA3-F1
#
_cell.length_a   1.000
_cell.length_b   1.000
_cell.length_c   1.000
_cell.angle_alpha   90.00
_cell.angle_beta   90.00
_cell.angle_gamma   90.00
#
_symmetry.space_group_name_H-M   'P 1'
#
loop_
_entity.id
_entity.type
_entity.pdbx_description
1 polymer ?
#
loop_
_entity_poly.entity_id
_entity_poly.type
_entity_poly.pdbx_seq_one_letter_code
_entity_poly.pdbx_strand_id
1 'polypeptide(L)'
;MELSNSLYVRRHNPFMFSTTVRNNITECEKIVNAAQLEIDLANKQLPQFSFYTPNNKNNAHDTDLNYAGNYLQNWLNIHLNNPAFMNGTLLIVTFDEDNNNADRTNHIPAFMWGTDYLHSGVNISGTFNHYSLPKLLEENWGLGSLGRNDVTAPSLMDIWRPTVNSNNASIDTTVTGKASRNAIIRKLPVVICYLLIVISMIY
;
A
#
# COMPACT_ATOMS: atom_id res chain seq x y z
N MET A 1 23.98 11.75 2.66
CA MET A 1 24.48 11.43 4.01
C MET A 1 23.41 10.63 4.72
N GLU A 2 23.62 9.33 4.91
CA GLU A 2 22.92 8.58 5.96
C GLU A 2 23.86 8.66 7.16
N LEU A 3 23.45 9.34 8.23
CA LEU A 3 24.18 9.32 9.49
C LEU A 3 23.84 8.00 10.19
N SER A 4 24.83 7.30 10.71
CA SER A 4 24.76 5.95 11.30
C SER A 4 23.90 5.81 12.58
N ASN A 5 23.04 6.79 12.86
CA ASN A 5 22.09 6.79 13.98
C ASN A 5 20.79 7.56 13.65
N SER A 6 20.52 7.78 12.35
CA SER A 6 19.33 8.47 11.89
C SER A 6 18.14 7.51 11.83
N LEU A 7 17.03 7.87 12.50
CA LEU A 7 15.74 7.18 12.39
C LEU A 7 15.22 7.16 10.93
N TYR A 8 15.67 8.10 10.11
CA TYR A 8 15.39 8.15 8.67
C TYR A 8 16.56 7.58 7.86
N VAL A 9 16.23 6.73 6.90
CA VAL A 9 17.16 6.15 5.94
C VAL A 9 16.68 6.47 4.53
N ARG A 10 17.55 7.06 3.71
CA ARG A 10 17.21 7.52 2.35
C ARG A 10 16.88 6.35 1.44
N ARG A 11 17.56 5.21 1.59
CA ARG A 11 17.30 4.02 0.75
C ARG A 11 15.89 3.46 0.87
N HIS A 12 15.20 3.78 1.96
CA HIS A 12 13.83 3.39 2.27
C HIS A 12 12.76 4.35 1.70
N ASN A 13 13.19 5.40 0.99
CA ASN A 13 12.32 6.35 0.30
C ASN A 13 12.60 6.30 -1.22
N PRO A 14 11.76 5.59 -2.00
CA PRO A 14 12.00 5.39 -3.42
C PRO A 14 11.98 6.71 -4.22
N PHE A 15 11.21 7.71 -3.78
CA PHE A 15 11.10 8.99 -4.49
C PHE A 15 12.39 9.79 -4.50
N MET A 16 13.25 9.63 -3.48
CA MET A 16 14.58 10.26 -3.47
C MET A 16 15.52 9.74 -4.56
N PHE A 17 15.23 8.58 -5.17
CA PHE A 17 15.99 8.04 -6.29
C PHE A 17 15.48 8.54 -7.65
N SER A 18 14.24 9.05 -7.73
CA SER A 18 13.72 9.70 -8.94
C SER A 18 14.37 11.07 -9.14
N THR A 19 15.00 11.30 -10.29
CA THR A 19 15.54 12.63 -10.64
C THR A 19 14.43 13.64 -10.88
N THR A 20 13.26 13.21 -11.37
CA THR A 20 12.07 14.07 -11.54
C THR A 20 11.56 14.62 -10.22
N VAL A 21 11.67 13.84 -9.13
CA VAL A 21 11.34 14.31 -7.79
C VAL A 21 12.52 15.10 -7.22
N ARG A 22 13.70 14.49 -7.13
CA ARG A 22 14.87 15.07 -6.44
C ARG A 22 15.30 16.44 -6.96
N ASN A 23 15.15 16.68 -8.27
CA ASN A 23 15.56 17.92 -8.91
C ASN A 23 14.42 18.95 -9.02
N ASN A 24 13.22 18.64 -8.54
CA ASN A 24 12.08 19.54 -8.51
C ASN A 24 11.73 19.87 -7.05
N ILE A 25 11.96 21.11 -6.64
CA ILE A 25 11.75 21.52 -5.24
C ILE A 25 10.31 21.27 -4.76
N THR A 26 9.33 21.54 -5.62
CA THR A 26 7.90 21.33 -5.29
C THR A 26 7.55 19.87 -5.10
N GLU A 27 8.22 18.94 -5.79
CA GLU A 27 8.02 17.50 -5.56
C GLU A 27 8.80 17.01 -4.35
N CYS A 28 10.02 17.51 -4.14
CA CYS A 28 10.82 17.24 -2.95
C CYS A 28 10.12 17.66 -1.65
N GLU A 29 9.43 18.79 -1.65
CA GLU A 29 8.69 19.30 -0.49
C GLU A 29 7.50 18.41 -0.09
N LYS A 30 7.06 17.49 -0.97
CA LYS A 30 6.06 16.46 -0.63
C LYS A 30 6.64 15.27 0.13
N ILE A 31 7.98 15.22 0.27
CA ILE A 31 8.66 14.24 1.13
C ILE A 31 8.72 14.80 2.55
N VAL A 32 7.79 14.34 3.37
CA VAL A 32 7.50 14.91 4.70
C VAL A 32 7.70 13.88 5.82
N ASN A 33 7.72 14.37 7.06
CA ASN A 33 7.67 13.50 8.23
C ASN A 33 6.28 12.83 8.35
N ALA A 34 6.24 11.62 8.93
CA ALA A 34 5.01 10.89 9.23
C ALA A 34 3.93 11.72 9.96
N ALA A 35 4.32 12.67 10.81
CA ALA A 35 3.39 13.57 11.52
C ALA A 35 2.52 14.42 10.56
N GLN A 36 2.97 14.65 9.32
CA GLN A 36 2.16 15.37 8.33
C GLN A 36 0.88 14.61 7.96
N LEU A 37 0.91 13.27 7.97
CA LEU A 37 -0.29 12.46 7.71
C LEU A 37 -1.39 12.76 8.73
N GLU A 38 -1.03 12.93 10.01
CA GLU A 38 -1.97 13.26 11.08
C GLU A 38 -2.55 14.67 10.92
N ILE A 39 -1.72 15.62 10.47
CA ILE A 39 -2.14 17.00 10.18
C ILE A 39 -3.12 17.00 9.00
N ASP A 40 -2.80 16.28 7.93
CA ASP A 40 -3.64 16.19 6.74
C ASP A 40 -4.96 15.49 7.06
N LEU A 41 -4.93 14.42 7.86
CA LEU A 41 -6.10 13.72 8.36
C LEU A 41 -7.01 14.64 9.20
N ALA A 42 -6.43 15.37 10.16
CA ALA A 42 -7.18 16.30 11.01
C ALA A 42 -7.84 17.42 10.20
N ASN A 43 -7.20 17.88 9.11
CA ASN A 43 -7.71 18.91 8.23
C ASN A 43 -8.60 18.38 7.09
N LYS A 44 -8.81 17.07 6.99
CA LYS A 44 -9.52 16.41 5.88
C LYS A 44 -8.88 16.72 4.51
N GLN A 45 -7.56 16.76 4.47
CA GLN A 45 -6.73 17.07 3.30
C GLN A 45 -5.76 15.91 2.99
N LEU A 46 -6.16 14.66 3.26
CA LEU A 46 -5.35 13.50 2.88
C LEU A 46 -5.03 13.56 1.37
N PRO A 47 -3.75 13.33 0.98
CA PRO A 47 -3.39 13.31 -0.43
C PRO A 47 -4.01 12.09 -1.12
N GLN A 48 -4.17 12.16 -2.44
CA GLN A 48 -4.70 11.04 -3.21
C GLN A 48 -3.80 9.80 -3.13
N PHE A 49 -2.48 10.00 -2.98
CA PHE A 49 -1.51 8.95 -2.80
C PHE A 49 -0.57 9.28 -1.65
N SER A 50 -0.36 8.34 -0.73
CA SER A 50 0.71 8.38 0.26
C SER A 50 1.54 7.12 0.21
N PHE A 51 2.85 7.29 0.31
CA PHE A 51 3.78 6.21 0.58
C PHE A 51 4.38 6.43 1.97
N TYR A 52 4.06 5.53 2.89
CA TYR A 52 4.45 5.63 4.28
C TYR A 52 5.48 4.57 4.61
N THR A 53 6.64 5.02 5.09
CA THR A 53 7.67 4.12 5.62
C THR A 53 7.93 4.49 7.08
N PRO A 54 7.77 3.56 8.04
CA PRO A 54 8.14 3.82 9.42
C PRO A 54 9.65 4.09 9.54
N ASN A 55 10.06 4.72 10.64
CA ASN A 55 11.49 4.82 10.95
C ASN A 55 12.13 3.44 11.15
N ASN A 56 13.46 3.41 11.17
CA ASN A 56 14.24 2.18 11.29
C ASN A 56 13.98 1.33 12.54
N LYS A 57 13.45 1.91 13.62
CA LYS A 57 13.02 1.12 14.78
C LYS A 57 11.69 0.45 14.56
N ASN A 58 10.81 1.09 13.81
CA ASN A 58 9.42 0.70 13.66
C ASN A 58 9.15 -0.11 12.39
N ASN A 59 10.11 -0.16 11.46
CA ASN A 59 9.96 -0.87 10.19
C ASN A 59 10.45 -2.34 10.23
N ALA A 60 11.00 -2.79 11.36
CA ALA A 60 11.66 -4.09 11.59
C ALA A 60 13.13 -4.19 11.14
N HIS A 61 13.81 -3.05 10.94
CA HIS A 61 15.21 -3.03 10.53
C HIS A 61 16.20 -3.02 11.72
N ASP A 62 16.07 -2.07 12.65
CA ASP A 62 16.97 -1.93 13.81
C ASP A 62 16.41 -2.64 15.07
N THR A 63 15.25 -3.29 14.94
CA THR A 63 14.53 -4.01 16.00
C THR A 63 14.00 -5.33 15.46
N ASP A 64 13.31 -6.11 16.30
CA ASP A 64 12.69 -7.37 15.89
C ASP A 64 11.25 -7.20 15.38
N LEU A 65 10.71 -8.29 14.82
CA LEU A 65 9.33 -8.36 14.33
C LEU A 65 8.28 -8.14 15.43
N ASN A 66 8.59 -8.42 16.70
CA ASN A 66 7.65 -8.17 17.79
C ASN A 66 7.52 -6.67 18.05
N TYR A 67 8.64 -5.94 18.06
CA TYR A 67 8.65 -4.50 18.23
C TYR A 67 7.93 -3.80 17.08
N ALA A 68 8.30 -4.12 15.83
CA ALA A 68 7.66 -3.56 14.65
C ALA A 68 6.19 -3.95 14.53
N GLY A 69 5.85 -5.21 14.87
CA GLY A 69 4.48 -5.71 14.89
C GLY A 69 3.60 -4.99 15.91
N ASN A 70 4.11 -4.73 17.12
CA ASN A 70 3.40 -3.95 18.14
C ASN A 70 3.20 -2.50 17.68
N TYR A 71 4.20 -1.88 17.05
CA TYR A 71 4.07 -0.54 16.49
C TYR A 71 3.00 -0.50 15.39
N LEU A 72 3.06 -1.43 14.44
CA LEU A 72 2.08 -1.54 13.35
C LEU A 72 0.67 -1.78 13.91
N GLN A 73 0.50 -2.68 14.87
CA GLN A 73 -0.80 -2.96 15.47
C GLN A 73 -1.40 -1.71 16.10
N ASN A 74 -0.61 -0.95 16.87
CA ASN A 74 -1.06 0.31 17.45
C ASN A 74 -1.43 1.34 16.38
N TRP A 75 -0.61 1.46 15.33
CA TRP A 75 -0.87 2.35 14.21
C TRP A 75 -2.18 1.98 13.49
N LEU A 76 -2.38 0.70 13.19
CA LEU A 76 -3.60 0.18 12.56
C LEU A 76 -4.82 0.40 13.45
N ASN A 77 -4.72 0.16 14.77
CA ASN A 77 -5.82 0.38 15.71
C ASN A 77 -6.28 1.85 15.75
N ILE A 78 -5.37 2.81 15.60
CA ILE A 78 -5.72 4.23 15.55
C ILE A 78 -6.43 4.56 14.23
N HIS A 79 -5.86 4.11 13.11
CA HIS A 79 -6.29 4.55 11.78
C HIS A 79 -7.51 3.81 11.26
N LEU A 80 -7.57 2.48 11.43
CA LEU A 80 -8.70 1.67 10.96
C LEU A 80 -10.00 1.99 11.74
N ASN A 81 -9.89 2.43 12.99
CA ASN A 81 -11.04 2.86 13.79
C ASN A 81 -11.42 4.33 13.57
N ASN A 82 -10.70 5.07 12.72
CA ASN A 82 -10.99 6.47 12.41
C ASN A 82 -11.78 6.58 11.09
N PRO A 83 -13.08 6.95 11.13
CA PRO A 83 -13.88 7.07 9.91
C PRO A 83 -13.36 8.14 8.95
N ALA A 84 -12.73 9.21 9.45
CA ALA A 84 -12.14 10.24 8.60
C ALA A 84 -10.93 9.70 7.81
N PHE A 85 -10.23 8.71 8.37
CA PHE A 85 -9.14 8.02 7.68
C PHE A 85 -9.68 6.99 6.69
N MET A 86 -10.64 6.16 7.11
CA MET A 86 -11.10 5.03 6.29
C MET A 86 -12.09 5.40 5.18
N ASN A 87 -12.77 6.54 5.27
CA ASN A 87 -13.75 6.97 4.27
C ASN A 87 -13.08 7.30 2.93
N GLY A 88 -13.28 6.43 1.92
CA GLY A 88 -12.68 6.60 0.60
C GLY A 88 -11.18 6.32 0.54
N THR A 89 -10.64 5.58 1.52
CA THR A 89 -9.22 5.22 1.59
C THR A 89 -9.02 3.73 1.34
N LEU A 90 -8.06 3.43 0.50
CA LEU A 90 -7.43 2.12 0.40
C LEU A 90 -6.09 2.14 1.14
N LEU A 91 -5.99 1.39 2.24
CA LEU A 91 -4.73 1.12 2.93
C LEU A 91 -4.15 -0.21 2.44
N ILE A 92 -2.89 -0.21 2.02
CA ILE A 92 -2.13 -1.41 1.66
C ILE A 92 -0.95 -1.50 2.62
N VAL A 93 -0.78 -2.62 3.32
CA VAL A 93 0.40 -2.90 4.16
C VAL A 93 1.18 -4.04 3.52
N THR A 94 2.46 -3.84 3.25
CA THR A 94 3.34 -4.88 2.69
C THR A 94 4.79 -4.69 3.14
N PHE A 95 5.69 -5.52 2.63
CA PHE A 95 7.11 -5.57 2.97
C PHE A 95 7.97 -5.36 1.72
N ASP A 96 9.18 -4.82 1.84
CA ASP A 96 10.06 -4.66 0.68
C ASP A 96 10.71 -5.97 0.25
N GLU A 97 11.17 -6.77 1.22
CA GLU A 97 11.75 -8.09 1.02
C GLU A 97 11.36 -9.08 2.15
N ASP A 98 11.59 -10.37 1.91
CA ASP A 98 11.57 -11.39 2.95
C ASP A 98 12.92 -11.47 3.68
N ASN A 99 13.05 -12.40 4.61
CA ASN A 99 14.29 -12.59 5.37
C ASN A 99 15.40 -13.34 4.61
N ASN A 100 15.36 -13.33 3.26
CA ASN A 100 16.27 -14.03 2.36
C ASN A 100 16.50 -15.49 2.79
N ASN A 101 15.39 -16.18 3.10
CA ASN A 101 15.44 -17.56 3.54
C ASN A 101 16.00 -18.49 2.42
N ALA A 102 16.18 -19.77 2.73
CA ALA A 102 16.86 -20.71 1.84
C ALA A 102 16.20 -20.86 0.45
N ASP A 103 14.92 -20.55 0.29
CA ASP A 103 14.21 -20.66 -0.99
C ASP A 103 14.47 -19.48 -1.94
N ARG A 104 14.93 -18.34 -1.41
CA ARG A 104 15.21 -17.09 -2.14
C ARG A 104 14.07 -16.65 -3.07
N THR A 105 12.83 -16.98 -2.70
CA THR A 105 11.64 -16.67 -3.51
C THR A 105 11.15 -15.24 -3.27
N ASN A 106 11.63 -14.58 -2.21
CA ASN A 106 11.25 -13.22 -1.81
C ASN A 106 9.73 -13.07 -1.63
N HIS A 107 9.13 -14.03 -0.94
CA HIS A 107 7.68 -14.08 -0.72
C HIS A 107 7.30 -13.24 0.49
N ILE A 108 6.61 -12.13 0.22
CA ILE A 108 6.21 -11.15 1.23
C ILE A 108 4.69 -11.17 1.48
N PRO A 109 4.25 -10.90 2.73
CA PRO A 109 2.84 -10.65 2.99
C PRO A 109 2.37 -9.31 2.40
N ALA A 110 1.12 -9.26 1.97
CA ALA A 110 0.43 -8.03 1.60
C ALA A 110 -1.01 -8.07 2.13
N PHE A 111 -1.43 -6.98 2.76
CA PHE A 111 -2.75 -6.82 3.34
C PHE A 111 -3.39 -5.55 2.78
N MET A 112 -4.70 -5.58 2.55
CA MET A 112 -5.43 -4.43 2.00
C MET A 112 -6.71 -4.19 2.81
N TRP A 113 -6.97 -2.93 3.18
CA TRP A 113 -8.17 -2.49 3.89
C TRP A 113 -8.80 -1.28 3.21
N GLY A 114 -10.12 -1.21 3.23
CA GLY A 114 -10.87 -0.10 2.65
C GLY A 114 -12.36 -0.25 2.90
N THR A 115 -13.10 0.83 2.68
CA THR A 115 -14.52 0.90 3.00
C THR A 115 -15.45 0.46 1.86
N ASP A 116 -14.95 0.39 0.63
CA ASP A 116 -15.73 -0.04 -0.55
C ASP A 116 -15.41 -1.48 -1.02
N TYR A 117 -14.84 -2.32 -0.15
CA TYR A 117 -14.56 -3.72 -0.48
C TYR A 117 -15.83 -4.59 -0.50
N LEU A 118 -15.98 -5.40 -1.56
CA LEU A 118 -17.01 -6.42 -1.67
C LEU A 118 -16.67 -7.72 -0.90
N HIS A 119 -15.44 -7.86 -0.40
CA HIS A 119 -14.90 -9.11 0.12
C HIS A 119 -14.11 -8.89 1.42
N SER A 120 -14.80 -8.83 2.55
CA SER A 120 -14.13 -8.91 3.85
C SER A 120 -13.61 -10.33 4.08
N GLY A 121 -12.34 -10.48 4.47
CA GLY A 121 -11.78 -11.77 4.91
C GLY A 121 -11.50 -12.78 3.79
N VAL A 122 -11.32 -12.34 2.54
CA VAL A 122 -11.02 -13.23 1.41
C VAL A 122 -9.52 -13.31 1.17
N ASN A 123 -9.00 -14.54 1.07
CA ASN A 123 -7.67 -14.79 0.54
C ASN A 123 -7.71 -14.67 -0.99
N ILE A 124 -6.84 -13.82 -1.53
CA ILE A 124 -6.76 -13.60 -2.96
C ILE A 124 -5.82 -14.66 -3.54
N SER A 125 -6.33 -15.43 -4.51
CA SER A 125 -5.52 -16.39 -5.26
C SER A 125 -4.89 -15.72 -6.47
N GLY A 126 -3.62 -16.00 -6.73
CA GLY A 126 -2.85 -15.41 -7.82
C GLY A 126 -1.41 -15.14 -7.42
N THR A 127 -0.57 -14.86 -8.40
CA THR A 127 0.80 -14.38 -8.17
C THR A 127 0.80 -12.88 -8.36
N PHE A 128 1.23 -12.13 -7.35
CA PHE A 128 1.38 -10.68 -7.40
C PHE A 128 2.82 -10.31 -7.04
N ASN A 129 3.25 -9.12 -7.44
CA ASN A 129 4.57 -8.61 -7.09
C ASN A 129 4.50 -7.09 -6.87
N HIS A 130 5.63 -6.47 -6.51
CA HIS A 130 5.68 -5.02 -6.25
C HIS A 130 5.22 -4.13 -7.41
N TYR A 131 5.27 -4.62 -8.66
CA TYR A 131 4.77 -3.87 -9.82
C TYR A 131 3.24 -3.87 -9.93
N SER A 132 2.54 -4.75 -9.20
CA SER A 132 1.09 -4.71 -9.08
C SER A 132 0.59 -3.44 -8.37
N LEU A 133 1.42 -2.81 -7.53
CA LEU A 133 1.08 -1.56 -6.85
C LEU A 133 1.04 -0.34 -7.79
N PRO A 134 2.08 0.01 -8.56
CA PRO A 134 1.98 1.08 -9.55
C PRO A 134 0.88 0.79 -10.57
N LYS A 135 0.73 -0.47 -11.02
CA LYS A 135 -0.37 -0.89 -11.91
C LYS A 135 -1.75 -0.53 -11.36
N LEU A 136 -1.98 -0.79 -10.07
CA LEU A 136 -3.22 -0.40 -9.38
C LEU A 136 -3.45 1.12 -9.44
N LEU A 137 -2.43 1.93 -9.19
CA LEU A 137 -2.55 3.39 -9.22
C LEU A 137 -2.85 3.89 -10.65
N GLU A 138 -2.15 3.33 -11.63
CA GLU A 138 -2.32 3.63 -13.06
C GLU A 138 -3.75 3.34 -13.52
N GLU A 139 -4.28 2.16 -13.19
CA GLU A 139 -5.64 1.74 -13.56
C GLU A 139 -6.71 2.50 -12.78
N ASN A 140 -6.46 2.81 -11.50
CA ASN A 140 -7.41 3.54 -10.69
C ASN A 140 -7.61 4.99 -11.16
N TRP A 141 -6.54 5.69 -11.53
CA TRP A 141 -6.61 7.10 -11.95
C TRP A 141 -6.58 7.31 -13.46
N GLY A 142 -6.28 6.28 -14.26
CA GLY A 142 -6.19 6.36 -15.72
C GLY A 142 -4.91 7.07 -16.19
N LEU A 143 -3.78 6.79 -15.55
CA LEU A 143 -2.51 7.49 -15.78
C LEU A 143 -1.70 6.97 -16.98
N GLY A 144 -2.12 5.85 -17.59
CA GLY A 144 -1.28 5.09 -18.51
C GLY A 144 -0.20 4.29 -17.76
N SER A 145 0.72 3.63 -18.49
CA SER A 145 1.77 2.81 -17.90
C SER A 145 3.12 3.54 -17.86
N LEU A 146 3.96 3.29 -16.85
CA LEU A 146 5.37 3.70 -16.83
C LEU A 146 6.23 2.99 -17.90
N GLY A 147 5.70 1.94 -18.54
CA GLY A 147 6.32 1.28 -19.68
C GLY A 147 7.41 0.29 -19.28
N ARG A 148 7.39 -0.19 -18.03
CA ARG A 148 8.32 -1.16 -17.47
C ARG A 148 7.54 -2.40 -17.04
N ASN A 149 7.86 -2.95 -15.88
CA ASN A 149 7.26 -4.18 -15.36
C ASN A 149 5.80 -3.99 -14.90
N ASP A 150 5.34 -2.74 -14.76
CA ASP A 150 3.93 -2.34 -14.57
C ASP A 150 3.04 -2.75 -15.76
N VAL A 151 3.58 -2.78 -16.98
CA VAL A 151 2.80 -3.12 -18.20
C VAL A 151 2.21 -4.52 -18.09
N THR A 152 3.01 -5.48 -17.65
CA THR A 152 2.64 -6.90 -17.53
C THR A 152 2.33 -7.32 -16.09
N ALA A 153 2.34 -6.38 -15.14
CA ALA A 153 2.04 -6.68 -13.75
C ALA A 153 0.58 -7.16 -13.60
N PRO A 154 0.34 -8.19 -12.77
CA PRO A 154 -1.01 -8.62 -12.42
C PRO A 154 -1.80 -7.47 -11.78
N SER A 155 -2.99 -7.21 -12.31
CA SER A 155 -3.86 -6.14 -11.82
C SER A 155 -4.44 -6.49 -10.45
N LEU A 156 -4.46 -5.51 -9.54
CA LEU A 156 -5.16 -5.60 -8.26
C LEU A 156 -6.58 -5.02 -8.33
N MET A 157 -7.01 -4.54 -9.50
CA MET A 157 -8.32 -3.91 -9.66
C MET A 157 -9.45 -4.91 -9.46
N ASP A 158 -9.29 -6.19 -9.80
CA ASP A 158 -10.33 -7.22 -9.59
C ASP A 158 -10.55 -7.57 -8.11
N ILE A 159 -9.55 -7.32 -7.26
CA ILE A 159 -9.64 -7.49 -5.80
C ILE A 159 -10.50 -6.38 -5.19
N TRP A 160 -10.28 -5.16 -5.67
CA TRP A 160 -10.99 -3.95 -5.24
C TRP A 160 -12.36 -3.81 -5.91
N ARG A 161 -12.47 -4.22 -7.17
CA ARG A 161 -13.64 -4.13 -8.05
C ARG A 161 -13.74 -5.43 -8.86
N PRO A 162 -14.26 -6.53 -8.30
CA PRO A 162 -14.61 -7.66 -9.14
C PRO A 162 -15.55 -7.16 -10.24
N THR A 163 -15.08 -7.15 -11.50
CA THR A 163 -16.00 -7.08 -12.63
C THR A 163 -16.92 -8.26 -12.50
N VAL A 164 -18.23 -8.01 -12.40
CA VAL A 164 -19.21 -9.07 -12.57
C VAL A 164 -19.11 -9.49 -14.04
N ASN A 165 -18.21 -10.44 -14.33
CA ASN A 165 -18.13 -11.06 -15.64
C ASN A 165 -19.41 -11.85 -15.85
N SER A 166 -20.30 -11.31 -16.69
CA SER A 166 -21.64 -11.84 -16.97
C SER A 166 -21.65 -13.23 -17.64
N ASN A 167 -20.49 -13.83 -17.89
CA ASN A 167 -20.36 -14.99 -18.78
C ASN A 167 -19.90 -16.28 -18.11
N ASN A 168 -19.56 -16.29 -16.82
CA ASN A 168 -19.30 -17.52 -16.05
C ASN A 168 -19.64 -17.31 -14.57
N ALA A 169 -20.94 -17.12 -14.29
CA ALA A 169 -21.45 -17.10 -12.93
C ALA A 169 -21.56 -18.53 -12.38
N SER A 170 -20.45 -19.04 -11.83
CA SER A 170 -20.51 -19.93 -10.68
C SER A 170 -19.86 -19.21 -9.51
N ILE A 171 -20.47 -18.09 -9.12
CA ILE A 171 -20.28 -17.54 -7.76
C ILE A 171 -21.03 -18.51 -6.86
N ASP A 172 -20.32 -19.22 -5.99
CA ASP A 172 -20.93 -19.97 -4.90
C ASP A 172 -21.72 -18.98 -4.02
N THR A 173 -23.04 -19.05 -4.12
CA THR A 173 -23.99 -18.13 -3.49
C THR A 173 -24.22 -18.39 -2.01
N THR A 174 -23.23 -18.93 -1.29
CA THR A 174 -23.34 -19.12 0.17
C THR A 174 -23.20 -17.83 0.99
N VAL A 175 -22.87 -16.68 0.37
CA VAL A 175 -22.89 -15.37 1.04
C VAL A 175 -24.08 -14.54 0.54
N THR A 176 -25.05 -14.34 1.44
CA THR A 176 -26.26 -13.56 1.24
C THR A 176 -25.96 -12.08 0.98
N GLY A 177 -25.96 -11.65 -0.29
CA GLY A 177 -25.86 -10.24 -0.65
C GLY A 177 -26.02 -10.01 -2.16
N LYS A 178 -27.19 -9.53 -2.59
CA LYS A 178 -27.52 -9.28 -3.99
C LYS A 178 -26.77 -8.02 -4.49
N ALA A 179 -25.67 -8.17 -5.22
CA ALA A 179 -24.98 -7.05 -5.85
C ALA A 179 -25.88 -6.40 -6.94
N SER A 180 -26.13 -5.09 -6.84
CA SER A 180 -27.01 -4.35 -7.75
C SER A 180 -26.29 -3.95 -9.05
N ARG A 181 -27.02 -3.95 -10.18
CA ARG A 181 -26.54 -3.85 -11.57
C ARG A 181 -26.04 -2.47 -12.05
N ASN A 182 -25.78 -1.50 -11.17
CA ASN A 182 -25.33 -0.15 -11.54
C ASN A 182 -24.17 0.33 -10.64
N ALA A 183 -23.06 -0.39 -10.60
CA ALA A 183 -21.85 0.12 -9.95
C ALA A 183 -21.24 1.24 -10.81
N ILE A 184 -21.56 2.50 -10.51
CA ILE A 184 -20.78 3.65 -10.98
C ILE A 184 -19.33 3.38 -10.59
N ILE A 185 -18.43 3.28 -11.56
CA ILE A 185 -17.00 3.05 -11.32
C ILE A 185 -16.42 4.30 -10.64
N ARG A 186 -16.39 4.32 -9.30
CA ARG A 186 -15.83 5.44 -8.53
C ARG A 186 -14.33 5.24 -8.34
N LYS A 187 -13.50 6.14 -8.88
CA LYS A 187 -12.04 6.20 -8.59
C LYS A 187 -11.82 6.25 -7.08
N LEU A 188 -10.81 5.53 -6.58
CA LEU A 188 -10.37 5.67 -5.19
C LEU A 188 -9.93 7.12 -4.96
N PRO A 189 -10.56 7.83 -4.00
CA PRO A 189 -10.13 9.17 -3.62
C PRO A 189 -8.72 9.17 -3.05
N VAL A 190 -8.42 8.20 -2.19
CA VAL A 190 -7.16 8.11 -1.44
C VAL A 190 -6.62 6.68 -1.45
N VAL A 191 -5.32 6.52 -1.75
CA VAL A 191 -4.56 5.27 -1.65
C VAL A 191 -3.33 5.51 -0.77
N ILE A 192 -3.24 4.77 0.33
CA ILE A 192 -2.11 4.84 1.26
C ILE A 192 -1.39 3.49 1.19
N CYS A 193 -0.19 3.51 0.65
CA CYS A 193 0.72 2.37 0.68
C CYS A 193 1.63 2.51 1.91
N TYR A 194 1.42 1.64 2.89
CA TYR A 194 2.26 1.48 4.06
C TYR A 194 3.28 0.37 3.79
N LEU A 195 4.55 0.74 3.73
CA LEU A 195 5.65 -0.19 3.50
C LEU A 195 6.40 -0.43 4.82
N LEU A 196 6.36 -1.68 5.28
CA LEU A 196 7.30 -2.20 6.27
C LEU A 196 8.59 -2.58 5.55
N ILE A 197 9.72 -2.46 6.24
CA ILE A 197 11.02 -2.75 5.66
C ILE A 197 11.68 -3.83 6.49
N VAL A 198 11.55 -5.06 6.01
CA VAL A 198 12.18 -6.21 6.66
C VAL A 198 13.54 -6.36 6.02
N ILE A 199 14.58 -5.86 6.70
CA ILE A 199 15.93 -6.32 6.40
C ILE A 199 16.29 -7.29 7.51
N SER A 200 16.29 -8.58 7.20
CA SER A 200 17.08 -9.53 7.96
C SER A 200 18.54 -9.11 7.84
N MET A 201 19.06 -8.49 8.90
CA MET A 201 20.47 -8.25 9.17
C MET A 201 21.27 -7.73 7.97
N ILE A 202 21.56 -6.43 7.98
CA ILE A 202 22.74 -5.90 7.28
C ILE A 202 23.92 -6.83 7.54
N TYR A 203 24.52 -7.36 6.47
CA TYR A 203 25.78 -8.11 6.45
C TYR A 203 26.88 -7.46 7.30
#